data_AF-A0A9Q1L5A0-F1
#
_entry.id   AF-A0A9Q1L5A0-F1
#
_cell.length_a   1.000
_cell.length_b   1.000
_cell.length_c   1.000
_cell.angle_alpha   90.00
_cell.angle_beta   90.00
_cell.angle_gamma   90.00
#
_symmetry.space_group_name_H-M   'P 1'
#
loop_
_entity.id
_entity.type
_entity.pdbx_description
1 polymer ?
#
loop_
_entity_poly.entity_id
_entity_poly.type
_entity_poly.pdbx_seq_one_letter_code
_entity_poly.pdbx_strand_id
1 'polypeptide(L)'
;MERDFKMKGNAFVYVALIKGLCKVDDLNVADKMKEEMLKKVELNSVVYPTFISAYFRVDRKDEVYGLLNEMEKNGCKCDTVTFNALMRGYCQEKDFVSAFRVLDEMERKGCKPDVISCNVIIRGLCNDGKLREASELLDDMPRRRCG
;
A
#
# COMPACT_ATOMS: atom_id res chain seq x y z
N MET A 1 -11.45 -28.57 26.33
CA MET A 1 -12.51 -27.59 26.04
C MET A 1 -11.84 -26.45 25.26
N GLU A 2 -11.62 -26.69 23.97
CA GLU A 2 -11.06 -25.67 23.08
C GLU A 2 -12.22 -24.76 22.66
N ARG A 3 -12.11 -23.47 22.99
CA ARG A 3 -13.09 -22.48 22.52
C ARG A 3 -12.76 -22.20 21.07
N ASP A 4 -13.51 -22.84 20.17
CA ASP A 4 -13.59 -22.46 18.76
C ASP A 4 -14.11 -21.03 18.65
N PHE A 5 -13.19 -20.07 18.64
CA PHE A 5 -13.44 -18.72 18.15
C PHE A 5 -13.63 -18.81 16.63
N LYS A 6 -14.82 -19.25 16.19
CA LYS A 6 -15.30 -19.08 14.82
C LYS A 6 -15.61 -17.60 14.57
N MET A 7 -14.58 -16.75 14.58
CA MET A 7 -14.68 -15.47 13.90
C MET A 7 -14.52 -15.72 12.41
N LYS A 8 -15.60 -15.55 11.65
CA LYS A 8 -15.50 -15.28 10.21
C LYS A 8 -14.79 -13.93 10.09
N GLY A 9 -13.46 -14.00 10.04
CA GLY A 9 -12.61 -12.82 9.98
C GLY A 9 -12.76 -12.17 8.61
N ASN A 10 -13.58 -11.15 8.54
CA ASN A 10 -13.65 -10.29 7.37
C ASN A 10 -12.36 -9.45 7.34
N ALA A 11 -11.88 -9.06 6.15
CA ALA A 11 -10.62 -8.31 5.98
C ALA A 11 -10.46 -7.18 7.01
N PHE A 12 -11.54 -6.47 7.35
CA PHE A 12 -11.61 -5.42 8.39
C PHE A 12 -11.07 -5.83 9.78
N VAL A 13 -11.38 -7.02 10.28
CA VAL A 13 -10.93 -7.49 11.59
C VAL A 13 -9.42 -7.72 11.57
N TYR A 14 -8.91 -8.33 10.49
CA TYR A 14 -7.49 -8.54 10.30
C TYR A 14 -6.74 -7.21 10.10
N VAL A 15 -7.28 -6.25 9.33
CA VAL A 15 -6.70 -4.90 9.20
C VAL A 15 -6.54 -4.22 10.56
N ALA A 16 -7.57 -4.30 11.41
CA ALA A 16 -7.55 -3.69 12.73
C ALA A 16 -6.52 -4.37 13.65
N LEU A 17 -6.40 -5.70 13.58
CA LEU A 17 -5.41 -6.46 14.32
C LEU A 17 -3.99 -6.21 13.84
N ILE A 18 -3.73 -6.19 12.53
CA ILE A 18 -2.40 -5.86 11.96
C ILE A 18 -2.00 -4.44 12.36
N LYS A 19 -2.92 -3.46 12.21
CA LYS A 19 -2.67 -2.08 12.67
C LYS A 19 -2.41 -1.98 14.17
N GLY A 20 -3.05 -2.83 14.98
CA GLY A 20 -2.83 -2.90 16.42
C GLY A 20 -1.50 -3.54 16.77
N LEU A 21 -1.15 -4.67 16.14
CA LEU A 21 0.06 -5.45 16.41
C LEU A 21 1.33 -4.77 15.91
N CYS A 22 1.26 -4.10 14.75
CA CYS A 22 2.36 -3.29 14.24
C CYS A 22 2.73 -2.14 15.20
N LYS A 23 1.81 -1.70 16.08
CA LYS A 23 2.09 -0.68 17.11
C LYS A 23 2.74 -1.25 18.39
N VAL A 24 2.67 -2.56 18.61
CA VAL A 24 3.15 -3.23 19.83
C VAL A 24 4.48 -3.96 19.58
N ASP A 25 5.05 -3.84 18.37
CA ASP A 25 6.31 -4.47 17.93
C ASP A 25 6.32 -6.01 18.04
N ASP A 26 5.15 -6.62 18.20
CA ASP A 26 4.99 -8.08 18.30
C ASP A 26 4.77 -8.69 16.91
N LEU A 27 5.84 -8.65 16.11
CA LEU A 27 5.86 -8.99 14.69
C LEU A 27 5.58 -10.46 14.42
N ASN A 28 5.97 -11.34 15.34
CA ASN A 28 5.70 -12.78 15.25
C ASN A 28 4.19 -13.06 15.18
N VAL A 29 3.37 -12.28 15.88
CA VAL A 29 1.91 -12.44 15.86
C VAL A 29 1.33 -11.86 14.58
N ALA A 30 1.85 -10.73 14.09
CA ALA A 30 1.43 -10.14 12.81
C ALA A 30 1.72 -11.08 11.63
N ASP A 31 2.89 -11.72 11.59
CA ASP A 31 3.27 -12.68 10.56
C ASP A 31 2.44 -13.95 10.64
N LYS A 32 2.21 -14.48 11.84
CA LYS A 32 1.37 -15.67 12.03
C LYS A 32 -0.09 -15.41 11.66
N MET A 33 -0.61 -14.20 11.97
CA MET A 33 -1.95 -13.78 11.55
C MET A 33 -2.03 -13.54 10.05
N LYS A 34 -0.96 -13.03 9.43
CA LYS A 34 -0.83 -12.92 7.98
C LYS A 34 -0.91 -14.31 7.35
N GLU A 35 -0.10 -15.28 7.79
CA GLU A 35 -0.15 -16.67 7.30
C GLU A 35 -1.53 -17.34 7.48
N GLU A 36 -2.16 -17.15 8.64
CA GLU A 36 -3.52 -17.62 8.89
C GLU A 36 -4.53 -17.01 7.91
N MET A 37 -4.39 -15.72 7.59
CA MET A 37 -5.25 -15.01 6.65
C MET A 37 -4.99 -15.44 5.19
N LEU A 38 -3.72 -15.61 4.81
CA LEU A 38 -3.28 -16.13 3.51
C LEU A 38 -3.87 -17.52 3.22
N LYS A 39 -4.08 -18.35 4.26
CA LYS A 39 -4.67 -19.70 4.14
C LYS A 39 -6.20 -19.71 4.03
N LYS A 40 -6.88 -18.67 4.53
CA LYS A 40 -8.35 -18.66 4.74
C LYS A 40 -9.10 -17.68 3.84
N VAL A 41 -8.42 -16.71 3.26
CA VAL A 41 -9.01 -15.66 2.42
C VAL A 41 -8.37 -15.74 1.04
N GLU A 42 -9.20 -15.82 -0.01
CA GLU A 42 -8.70 -15.68 -1.39
C GLU A 42 -7.99 -14.34 -1.53
N LEU A 43 -6.69 -14.41 -1.82
CA LEU A 43 -5.84 -13.25 -1.97
C LEU A 43 -6.26 -12.49 -3.22
N ASN A 44 -6.93 -11.36 -3.00
CA ASN A 44 -7.34 -10.46 -4.06
C ASN A 44 -6.60 -9.13 -3.92
N SER A 45 -6.78 -8.26 -4.91
CA SER A 45 -6.15 -6.94 -4.98
C SER A 45 -6.52 -5.97 -3.84
N VAL A 46 -7.37 -6.37 -2.88
CA VAL A 46 -7.73 -5.53 -1.72
C VAL A 46 -6.87 -5.84 -0.49
N VAL A 47 -6.41 -7.10 -0.35
CA VAL A 47 -5.68 -7.55 0.84
C VAL A 47 -4.27 -6.96 0.87
N TYR A 48 -3.50 -7.07 -0.22
CA TYR A 48 -2.12 -6.58 -0.28
C TYR A 48 -1.98 -5.06 -0.08
N PRO A 49 -2.78 -4.18 -0.74
CA PRO A 49 -2.66 -2.72 -0.53
C PRO A 49 -2.96 -2.29 0.90
N THR A 50 -3.81 -3.06 1.59
CA THR A 50 -4.11 -2.85 3.00
C THR A 50 -2.89 -3.13 3.87
N PHE A 51 -2.22 -4.27 3.67
CA PHE A 51 -0.99 -4.61 4.39
C PHE A 51 0.10 -3.57 4.12
N ILE A 52 0.31 -3.22 2.86
CA ILE A 52 1.26 -2.17 2.45
C ILE A 52 1.00 -0.87 3.22
N SER A 53 -0.25 -0.40 3.22
CA SER A 53 -0.64 0.82 3.95
C SER A 53 -0.44 0.71 5.47
N ALA A 54 -0.49 -0.49 6.04
CA ALA A 54 -0.28 -0.71 7.46
C ALA A 54 1.21 -0.72 7.82
N TYR A 55 2.05 -1.40 7.02
CA TYR A 55 3.49 -1.48 7.22
C TYR A 55 4.20 -0.14 7.07
N PHE A 56 3.78 0.70 6.11
CA PHE A 56 4.28 2.08 6.01
C PHE A 56 4.01 2.93 7.24
N ARG A 57 2.90 2.70 7.95
CA ARG A 57 2.57 3.48 9.17
C ARG A 57 3.46 3.14 10.36
N VAL A 58 4.21 2.05 10.27
CA VAL A 58 5.10 1.57 11.33
C VAL A 58 6.55 1.51 10.87
N ASP A 59 6.89 2.23 9.79
CA ASP A 59 8.25 2.36 9.23
C ASP A 59 8.92 1.01 8.88
N ARG A 60 8.11 0.03 8.47
CA ARG A 60 8.55 -1.35 8.13
C ARG A 60 8.51 -1.58 6.62
N LYS A 61 9.48 -0.98 5.91
CA LYS A 61 9.54 -0.94 4.44
C LYS A 61 10.04 -2.23 3.82
N ASP A 62 10.94 -2.94 4.50
CA ASP A 62 11.51 -4.19 3.99
C ASP A 62 10.41 -5.25 3.79
N GLU A 63 9.38 -5.19 4.63
CA GLU A 63 8.21 -6.06 4.63
C GLU A 63 7.26 -5.74 3.48
N VAL A 64 7.19 -4.46 3.09
CA VAL A 64 6.41 -4.03 1.91
C VAL A 64 6.97 -4.69 0.66
N TYR A 65 8.29 -4.71 0.48
CA TYR A 65 8.91 -5.41 -0.66
C TYR A 65 8.71 -6.93 -0.60
N GLY A 66 8.78 -7.52 0.59
CA GLY A 66 8.44 -8.93 0.81
C GLY A 66 7.01 -9.26 0.37
N LEU A 67 6.05 -8.41 0.72
CA LEU A 67 4.65 -8.54 0.31
C LEU A 67 4.43 -8.41 -1.19
N LEU A 68 5.12 -7.48 -1.86
CA LEU A 68 4.99 -7.33 -3.31
C LEU A 68 5.51 -8.58 -4.04
N ASN A 69 6.65 -9.13 -3.61
CA ASN A 69 7.18 -10.37 -4.17
C ASN A 69 6.24 -11.55 -3.93
N GLU A 70 5.61 -11.61 -2.75
CA GLU A 70 4.63 -12.64 -2.42
C GLU A 70 3.35 -12.50 -3.25
N MET A 71 2.88 -11.27 -3.45
CA MET A 71 1.74 -10.95 -4.32
C MET A 71 1.98 -11.50 -5.74
N GLU A 72 3.13 -11.22 -6.33
CA GLU A 72 3.50 -11.70 -7.66
C GLU A 72 3.62 -13.24 -7.70
N LYS A 73 4.23 -13.88 -6.69
CA LYS A 73 4.32 -15.35 -6.57
C LYS A 73 2.96 -16.03 -6.49
N ASN A 74 1.99 -15.38 -5.85
CA ASN A 74 0.61 -15.87 -5.74
C ASN A 74 -0.24 -15.56 -6.99
N GLY A 75 0.38 -15.06 -8.06
CA GLY A 75 -0.30 -14.75 -9.32
C GLY A 75 -1.13 -13.46 -9.29
N CYS A 76 -1.06 -12.70 -8.20
CA CYS A 76 -1.69 -11.39 -8.09
C CYS A 76 -0.73 -10.33 -8.65
N LYS A 77 -1.16 -9.54 -9.63
CA LYS A 77 -0.36 -8.42 -10.14
C LYS A 77 -0.70 -7.14 -9.39
N CYS A 78 0.30 -6.30 -9.13
CA CYS A 78 0.07 -4.95 -8.63
C CYS A 78 -0.86 -4.21 -9.58
N ASP A 79 -1.89 -3.59 -9.01
CA ASP A 79 -2.86 -2.76 -9.70
C ASP A 79 -2.79 -1.31 -9.18
N THR A 80 -3.63 -0.44 -9.74
CA THR A 80 -3.72 0.97 -9.34
C THR A 80 -3.89 1.15 -7.84
N VAL A 81 -4.65 0.28 -7.17
CA VAL A 81 -4.87 0.35 -5.72
C VAL A 81 -3.57 0.06 -4.96
N THR A 82 -2.80 -0.93 -5.42
CA THR A 82 -1.50 -1.30 -4.86
C THR A 82 -0.50 -0.15 -5.00
N PHE A 83 -0.35 0.43 -6.19
CA PHE A 83 0.55 1.56 -6.43
C PHE A 83 0.14 2.80 -5.63
N ASN A 84 -1.15 3.08 -5.53
CA ASN A 84 -1.67 4.19 -4.73
C ASN A 84 -1.37 4.04 -3.24
N ALA A 85 -1.39 2.80 -2.72
CA ALA A 85 -1.00 2.52 -1.34
C ALA A 85 0.50 2.78 -1.11
N LEU A 86 1.35 2.30 -2.02
CA LEU A 86 2.81 2.54 -1.98
C LEU A 86 3.13 4.04 -2.03
N MET A 87 2.57 4.78 -2.99
CA MET A 87 2.77 6.23 -3.12
C MET A 87 2.33 6.98 -1.86
N ARG A 88 1.17 6.61 -1.30
CA ARG A 88 0.66 7.22 -0.06
C ARG A 88 1.60 6.98 1.11
N GLY A 89 2.14 5.77 1.23
CA GLY A 89 3.12 5.41 2.26
C GLY A 89 4.35 6.31 2.21
N TYR A 90 4.99 6.38 1.05
CA TYR A 90 6.16 7.24 0.85
C TYR A 90 5.87 8.74 1.06
N CYS A 91 4.69 9.22 0.64
CA CYS A 91 4.28 10.61 0.90
C CYS A 91 4.12 10.92 2.40
N GLN A 92 3.65 9.96 3.20
CA GLN A 92 3.51 10.15 4.65
C GLN A 92 4.85 10.30 5.36
N GLU A 93 5.89 9.67 4.81
CA GLU A 93 7.27 9.76 5.31
C GLU A 93 8.05 10.90 4.67
N LYS A 94 7.42 11.68 3.78
CA LYS A 94 8.05 12.76 3.00
C LYS A 94 9.15 12.27 2.05
N ASP A 95 9.19 10.98 1.73
CA ASP A 95 10.06 10.42 0.70
C ASP A 95 9.40 10.54 -0.68
N PHE A 96 9.31 11.77 -1.17
CA PHE A 96 8.69 12.05 -2.46
C PHE A 96 9.46 11.45 -3.64
N VAL A 97 10.77 11.25 -3.50
CA VAL A 97 11.60 10.61 -4.54
C VAL A 97 11.11 9.18 -4.77
N SER A 98 10.91 8.41 -3.71
CA SER A 98 10.35 7.06 -3.82
C SER A 98 8.90 7.09 -4.30
N ALA A 99 8.09 8.06 -3.87
CA ALA A 99 6.71 8.20 -4.37
C ALA A 99 6.64 8.41 -5.90
N PHE A 100 7.49 9.28 -6.46
CA PHE A 100 7.58 9.47 -7.91
C PHE A 100 8.10 8.23 -8.64
N ARG A 101 9.09 7.52 -8.07
CA ARG A 101 9.56 6.25 -8.65
C ARG A 101 8.45 5.21 -8.75
N VAL A 102 7.58 5.13 -7.74
CA VAL A 102 6.41 4.24 -7.77
C VAL A 102 5.42 4.63 -8.87
N LEU A 103 5.18 5.93 -9.06
CA LEU A 103 4.35 6.45 -10.16
C LEU A 103 4.91 6.05 -11.54
N ASP A 104 6.21 6.19 -11.74
CA ASP A 104 6.87 5.81 -13.00
C ASP A 104 6.92 4.28 -13.18
N GLU A 105 7.08 3.51 -12.09
CA GLU A 105 7.02 2.04 -12.14
C GLU A 105 5.63 1.55 -12.57
N MET A 106 4.57 2.20 -12.09
CA MET A 106 3.19 1.91 -12.46
C MET A 106 3.04 1.95 -13.99
N GLU A 107 3.48 3.04 -14.63
CA GLU A 107 3.47 3.19 -16.09
C GLU A 107 4.30 2.09 -16.79
N ARG A 108 5.52 1.83 -16.29
CA ARG A 108 6.43 0.81 -16.84
C ARG A 108 5.84 -0.61 -16.78
N LYS A 109 5.06 -0.91 -15.74
CA LYS A 109 4.34 -2.18 -15.59
C LYS A 109 3.03 -2.22 -16.39
N GLY A 110 2.74 -1.20 -17.19
CA GLY A 110 1.55 -1.11 -18.05
C GLY A 110 0.27 -0.73 -17.29
N CYS A 111 0.40 -0.32 -16.02
CA CYS A 111 -0.70 0.21 -15.23
C CYS A 111 -0.73 1.73 -15.44
N LYS A 112 -1.82 2.29 -15.95
CA LYS A 112 -1.88 3.74 -16.24
C LYS A 112 -2.21 4.52 -14.98
N PRO A 113 -1.39 5.52 -14.59
CA PRO A 113 -1.76 6.46 -13.56
C PRO A 113 -3.10 7.12 -13.87
N ASP A 114 -3.96 7.19 -12.85
CA ASP A 114 -5.22 7.90 -12.92
C ASP A 114 -5.14 9.21 -12.11
N VAL A 115 -6.22 9.98 -12.16
CA VAL A 115 -6.34 11.23 -11.39
C VAL A 115 -6.12 10.98 -9.88
N ILE A 116 -6.49 9.80 -9.36
CA ILE A 116 -6.28 9.46 -7.95
C ILE A 116 -4.79 9.30 -7.66
N SER A 117 -4.06 8.59 -8.52
CA SER A 117 -2.62 8.31 -8.43
C SER A 117 -1.81 9.60 -8.38
N CYS A 118 -2.04 10.47 -9.37
CA CYS A 118 -1.44 11.80 -9.45
C CYS A 118 -1.79 12.65 -8.19
N ASN A 119 -3.05 12.64 -7.75
CA ASN A 119 -3.50 13.39 -6.57
C ASN A 119 -2.91 12.92 -5.24
N VAL A 120 -2.53 11.65 -5.10
CA VAL A 120 -1.88 11.15 -3.87
C VAL A 120 -0.58 11.91 -3.62
N ILE A 121 0.25 12.05 -4.66
CA ILE A 121 1.54 12.74 -4.56
C ILE A 121 1.33 14.25 -4.42
N ILE A 122 0.45 14.86 -5.23
CA ILE A 122 0.13 16.30 -5.15
C ILE A 122 -0.30 16.69 -3.73
N ARG A 123 -1.22 15.92 -3.12
CA ARG A 123 -1.65 16.19 -1.74
C ARG A 123 -0.52 16.05 -0.73
N GLY A 124 0.33 15.04 -0.90
CA GLY A 124 1.52 14.85 -0.06
C GLY A 124 2.46 16.05 -0.12
N LEU A 125 2.78 16.51 -1.33
CA LEU A 125 3.64 17.67 -1.57
C LEU A 125 3.04 18.97 -1.00
N CYS A 126 1.75 19.21 -1.23
CA CYS A 126 1.06 20.38 -0.67
C CYS A 126 1.09 20.40 0.86
N ASN A 127 0.89 19.24 1.50
CA ASN A 127 0.94 19.13 2.96
C ASN A 127 2.34 19.36 3.53
N ASP A 128 3.39 19.12 2.76
CA ASP A 128 4.78 19.40 3.13
C ASP A 128 5.27 20.80 2.71
N GLY A 129 4.41 21.61 2.07
CA GLY A 129 4.73 22.96 1.59
C GLY A 129 5.50 22.99 0.26
N LYS A 130 5.66 21.84 -0.42
CA LYS A 130 6.34 21.69 -1.71
C LYS A 130 5.42 22.07 -2.89
N LEU A 131 4.92 23.31 -2.87
CA LEU A 131 3.89 23.77 -3.80
C LEU A 131 4.36 23.83 -5.25
N ARG A 132 5.65 24.10 -5.47
CA ARG A 132 6.23 24.15 -6.81
C ARG A 132 6.19 22.77 -7.46
N GLU A 133 6.70 21.76 -6.78
CA GLU A 133 6.70 20.38 -7.25
C GLU A 133 5.28 19.85 -7.44
N ALA A 134 4.34 20.27 -6.57
CA ALA A 134 2.92 19.93 -6.72
C ALA A 134 2.30 20.53 -7.99
N SER A 135 2.64 21.79 -8.31
CA SER A 135 2.19 22.46 -9.54
C SER A 135 2.80 21.83 -10.78
N GLU A 136 4.10 21.51 -10.75
CA GLU A 136 4.79 20.86 -11.87
C GLU A 136 4.14 19.51 -12.18
N LEU A 137 3.80 18.71 -11.16
CA LEU A 137 3.09 17.45 -11.37
C LEU A 137 1.66 17.65 -11.91
N LEU A 138 0.94 18.67 -11.43
CA LEU A 138 -0.40 18.99 -11.90
C LEU A 138 -0.39 19.36 -13.40
N ASP A 139 0.57 20.16 -13.84
CA ASP A 139 0.74 20.58 -15.23
C ASP A 139 1.14 19.41 -16.14
N ASP A 140 1.82 18.38 -15.60
CA ASP A 140 2.21 17.16 -16.31
C ASP A 140 1.09 16.10 -16.39
N MET A 141 0.02 16.21 -15.59
CA MET A 141 -1.09 15.23 -15.59
C MET A 141 -1.69 14.95 -16.98
N PRO A 142 -1.95 15.97 -17.85
CA PRO A 142 -2.47 15.74 -19.19
C PRO A 142 -1.50 14.94 -20.08
N ARG A 143 -0.19 15.12 -19.87
CA ARG A 143 0.86 14.40 -20.63
C ARG A 143 0.94 12.93 -20.22
N ARG A 144 0.75 12.66 -18.93
CA ARG A 144 0.70 11.30 -18.35
C ARG A 144 -0.61 10.56 -18.64
N ARG A 145 -1.61 11.22 -19.26
CA ARG A 145 -2.97 10.70 -19.47
C ARG A 145 -3.66 10.27 -18.16
N CYS A 146 -3.39 10.99 -17.06
CA CYS A 146 -4.20 10.94 -15.84
C CYS A 146 -5.57 11.57 -16.18
N GLY A 147 -6.50 10.80 -16.75
CA GLY A 147 -7.82 11.26 -17.23
C GLY A 147 -8.97 10.38 -16.76
#